data_AF-A0A285UK02-F1
#
_entry.id   AF-A0A285UK02-F1
#
_cell.length_a   1.000
_cell.length_b   1.000
_cell.length_c   1.000
_cell.angle_alpha   90.00
_cell.angle_beta   90.00
_cell.angle_gamma   90.00
#
_symmetry.space_group_name_H-M   'P 1'
#
loop_
_entity.id
_entity.type
_entity.pdbx_description
1 polymer ?
#
loop_
_entity_poly.entity_id
_entity_poly.type
_entity_poly.pdbx_seq_one_letter_code
_entity_poly.pdbx_strand_id
1 'polypeptide(L)' 'MSTELNLSLLVEKLTPYQISQAVGIDMELAQKLADEEVTLAELPYDVYDKLEELNNKLMN' A
#
# COMPACT_ATOMS: atom_id res chain seq x y z
N MET A 1 -2.25 6.83 17.75
CA MET A 1 -0.93 6.92 17.09
C MET A 1 -1.25 7.11 15.63
N SER A 2 -0.92 8.26 15.04
CA SER A 2 -1.02 8.43 13.60
C SER A 2 0.17 7.69 13.02
N THR A 3 -0.03 6.44 12.63
CA THR A 3 1.01 5.64 12.01
C THR A 3 1.17 6.17 10.60
N GLU A 4 2.21 6.95 10.35
CA GLU A 4 2.52 7.39 8.99
C GLU A 4 2.63 6.15 8.09
N LEU A 5 1.85 6.13 7.02
CA LEU A 5 1.85 5.07 6.04
C LEU A 5 3.26 4.94 5.44
N ASN A 6 3.93 3.83 5.72
CA ASN A 6 5.25 3.52 5.21
C ASN A 6 5.13 2.59 4.01
N LEU A 7 4.99 3.19 2.82
CA LEU A 7 4.92 2.45 1.56
C LEU A 7 6.13 1.55 1.37
N SER A 8 7.33 2.04 1.66
CA SER A 8 8.57 1.26 1.51
C SER A 8 8.52 -0.05 2.32
N LEU A 9 7.99 -0.01 3.55
CA LEU A 9 7.80 -1.24 4.34
C LEU A 9 6.80 -2.20 3.68
N LEU A 10 5.70 -1.69 3.12
CA LEU A 10 4.71 -2.50 2.41
C LEU A 10 5.33 -3.20 1.20
N VAL A 11 6.09 -2.47 0.38
CA VAL A 11 6.66 -2.98 -0.87
C VAL A 11 7.90 -3.86 -0.64
N GLU A 12 8.62 -3.68 0.48
CA GLU A 12 9.67 -4.60 0.92
C GLU A 12 9.10 -5.93 1.44
N LYS A 13 7.94 -5.90 2.11
CA LYS A 13 7.36 -7.07 2.80
C LYS A 13 6.38 -7.84 1.94
N LEU A 14 5.72 -7.17 1.00
CA LEU A 14 4.63 -7.71 0.21
C LEU A 14 4.92 -7.58 -1.28
N THR A 15 4.55 -8.62 -2.02
CA THR A 15 4.53 -8.56 -3.48
C THR A 15 3.38 -7.65 -3.96
N PRO A 16 3.50 -7.07 -5.17
CA PRO A 16 2.41 -6.30 -5.77
C PRO A 16 1.08 -7.08 -5.81
N TYR A 17 1.16 -8.40 -5.99
CA TYR A 17 -0.02 -9.27 -5.98
C TYR A 17 -0.71 -9.28 -4.62
N GLN A 18 0.05 -9.41 -3.54
CA GLN A 18 -0.48 -9.38 -2.17
C GLN A 18 -1.07 -8.01 -1.82
N ILE A 19 -0.44 -6.92 -2.27
CA ILE A 19 -0.98 -5.57 -2.10
C ILE A 19 -2.31 -5.44 -2.87
N SER A 20 -2.35 -5.89 -4.13
CA SER A 20 -3.58 -5.87 -4.94
C SER A 20 -4.74 -6.58 -4.26
N GLN A 21 -4.47 -7.76 -3.66
CA GLN A 21 -5.48 -8.57 -2.97
C GLN A 21 -5.91 -7.96 -1.64
N ALA A 22 -4.96 -7.40 -0.88
CA ALA A 22 -5.24 -6.84 0.44
C ALA A 22 -6.00 -5.51 0.36
N VAL A 23 -5.69 -4.69 -0.65
CA VAL A 23 -6.21 -3.33 -0.81
C VAL A 23 -7.37 -3.29 -1.82
N GLY A 24 -7.51 -4.32 -2.65
CA GLY A 24 -8.54 -4.42 -3.68
C GLY A 24 -8.30 -3.46 -4.84
N ILE A 25 -7.05 -3.33 -5.26
CA ILE A 25 -6.62 -2.50 -6.40
C ILE A 25 -6.19 -3.39 -7.56
N ASP A 26 -6.19 -2.83 -8.77
CA ASP A 26 -5.67 -3.53 -9.93
C ASP A 26 -4.17 -3.76 -9.85
N MET A 27 -3.73 -4.83 -10.51
CA MET A 27 -2.34 -5.27 -10.49
C MET A 27 -1.37 -4.22 -11.05
N GLU A 28 -1.82 -3.40 -12.00
CA GLU A 28 -1.03 -2.29 -12.55
C GLU A 28 -0.79 -1.20 -11.49
N LEU A 29 -1.81 -0.85 -10.70
CA LEU A 29 -1.66 0.14 -9.64
C LEU A 29 -0.79 -0.40 -8.49
N ALA A 30 -0.93 -1.69 -8.16
CA ALA A 30 -0.09 -2.33 -7.17
C ALA A 30 1.38 -2.41 -7.61
N GLN A 31 1.64 -2.64 -8.90
CA GLN A 31 2.98 -2.62 -9.48
C GLN A 31 3.58 -1.22 -9.40
N LYS A 32 2.83 -0.18 -9.80
CA LYS A 32 3.28 1.22 -9.67
C LYS A 32 3.55 1.65 -8.22
N LEU A 33 2.78 1.14 -7.27
CA LEU A 33 3.06 1.34 -5.83
C LEU A 33 4.37 0.69 -5.41
N ALA A 34 4.63 -0.55 -5.89
CA ALA A 34 5.87 -1.27 -5.63
C ALA A 34 7.10 -0.64 -6.27
N ASP A 35 6.92 -0.06 -7.45
CA ASP A 35 7.96 0.66 -8.18
C ASP A 35 8.12 2.12 -7.70
N GLU A 36 7.39 2.52 -6.65
CA GLU A 36 7.34 3.88 -6.08
C GLU A 36 7.00 4.98 -7.13
N GLU A 37 6.34 4.60 -8.23
CA GLU A 37 5.93 5.49 -9.32
C GLU A 37 4.64 6.26 -9.00
N VAL A 38 3.91 5.87 -7.95
CA VAL A 38 2.67 6.51 -7.51
C VAL A 38 2.84 7.06 -6.10
N THR A 39 2.45 8.32 -5.91
CA THR A 39 2.48 8.95 -4.59
C THR A 39 1.17 8.71 -3.83
N LEU A 40 1.24 8.68 -2.50
CA LEU A 40 0.07 8.51 -1.62
C LEU A 40 -1.04 9.54 -1.86
N ALA A 41 -0.68 10.74 -2.32
CA ALA A 41 -1.61 11.81 -2.63
C ALA A 41 -2.45 11.55 -3.89
N GLU A 42 -1.99 10.67 -4.77
CA GLU A 42 -2.69 10.29 -6.01
C GLU A 42 -3.58 9.07 -5.82
N LEU A 43 -3.50 8.41 -4.66
CA LEU A 43 -4.31 7.25 -4.37
C LEU A 43 -5.72 7.66 -3.94
N PRO A 44 -6.73 6.88 -4.35
CA PRO A 44 -8.06 7.00 -3.79
C PRO A 44 -8.04 6.87 -2.26
N TYR A 45 -8.89 7.63 -1.58
CA TYR A 45 -8.95 7.65 -0.11
C TYR A 45 -9.22 6.25 0.49
N ASP A 46 -10.06 5.45 -0.17
CA ASP A 46 -10.37 4.07 0.23
C ASP A 46 -9.18 3.12 0.08
N VAL A 47 -8.28 3.39 -0.87
CA VAL A 47 -7.05 2.63 -1.08
C VAL A 47 -6.02 3.03 -0.01
N TYR A 48 -5.92 4.31 0.31
CA TYR A 48 -5.06 4.82 1.37
C TYR A 48 -5.40 4.19 2.74
N ASP A 49 -6.68 4.23 3.15
CA ASP A 49 -7.12 3.67 4.44
C ASP A 49 -6.76 2.18 4.57
N LYS A 50 -6.93 1.41 3.50
CA LYS A 50 -6.59 -0.03 3.48
C LYS A 50 -5.08 -0.27 3.50
N LEU A 51 -4.30 0.56 2.80
CA LEU A 51 -2.83 0.50 2.86
C LEU A 51 -2.33 0.84 4.26
N GLU A 52 -2.95 1.82 4.93
CA GLU A 52 -2.65 2.18 6.32
C GLU A 52 -2.97 1.03 7.28
N GLU A 53 -4.12 0.37 7.12
CA GLU A 53 -4.47 -0.81 7.91
C GLU A 53 -3.49 -1.97 7.68
N LEU A 54 -3.10 -2.20 6.43
CA LEU A 54 -2.12 -3.23 6.06
C LEU A 54 -0.74 -2.94 6.64
N ASN A 55 -0.30 -1.68 6.61
CA ASN A 55 0.97 -1.24 7.19
C ASN A 55 0.97 -1.41 8.71
N ASN A 56 -0.12 -1.03 9.38
CA ASN A 56 -0.30 -1.24 10.82
C ASN A 56 -0.23 -2.71 11.22
N LYS A 57 -0.73 -3.63 10.37
CA LYS A 57 -0.63 -5.08 10.58
C LYS A 57 0.77 -5.65 10.37
N LEU A 58 1.63 -4.97 9.61
CA LEU A 58 3.02 -5.38 9.40
C LEU A 58 3.97 -4.82 10.46
N MET A 59 3.62 -3.68 11.06
CA MET A 59 4.40 -3.05 12.14
C MET A 59 4.16 -3.66 13.53
N ASN A 60 3.06 -4.39 13.73
CA ASN A 60 2.78 -5.18 14.94
C ASN A 60 3.02 -6.67 14.70
#